data_AF-A0A1G5JG26-F1
#
_entry.id   AF-A0A1G5JG26-F1
#
_cell.length_a   1.000
_cell.length_b   1.000
_cell.length_c   1.000
_cell.angle_alpha   90.00
_cell.angle_beta   90.00
_cell.angle_gamma   90.00
#
_symmetry.space_group_name_H-M   'P 1'
#
loop_
_entity.id
_entity.type
_entity.pdbx_description
1 polymer ?
#
loop_
_entity_poly.entity_id
_entity_poly.type
_entity_poly.pdbx_seq_one_letter_code
_entity_poly.pdbx_strand_id
1 'polypeptide(L)'
;MRQTALRNAAGDQWEEAGYVFTTRSGRPIDPRNLYRSFTRVAKTAGLRVVRLHDARHGCATLLTAAGVAPRVVMEILGHSRIAVTMNIYAHVVQDTQREAVGHLDRMLQRRPGRERPPQPRHS
;
A
#
# COMPACT_ATOMS: atom_id res chain seq x y z
N MET A 1 -8.16 20.60 19.47
CA MET A 1 -8.01 19.14 19.61
C MET A 1 -9.35 18.53 20.01
N ARG A 2 -9.92 17.61 19.20
CA ARG A 2 -11.26 17.04 19.42
C ARG A 2 -11.42 16.27 20.74
N GLN A 3 -10.36 15.63 21.23
CA GLN A 3 -10.38 14.84 22.46
C GLN A 3 -10.47 15.72 23.72
N THR A 4 -9.76 16.85 23.76
CA THR A 4 -9.86 17.82 24.87
C THR A 4 -11.29 18.32 25.04
N ALA A 5 -12.00 18.56 23.94
CA ALA A 5 -13.42 18.95 23.99
C ALA A 5 -14.31 17.81 24.50
N LEU A 6 -14.03 16.55 24.13
CA LEU A 6 -14.76 15.39 24.64
C LEU A 6 -14.53 15.17 26.14
N ARG A 7 -13.29 15.34 26.61
CA ARG A 7 -12.93 15.26 28.02
C ARG A 7 -13.70 16.30 28.84
N ASN A 8 -13.71 17.55 28.39
CA ASN A 8 -14.43 18.62 29.06
C ASN A 8 -15.95 18.37 29.08
N ALA A 9 -16.51 17.79 28.01
CA ALA A 9 -17.93 17.47 27.94
C ALA A 9 -18.35 16.24 28.77
N ALA A 10 -17.43 15.29 28.99
CA ALA A 10 -17.70 14.08 29.76
C ALA A 10 -17.59 14.29 31.27
N GLY A 11 -16.81 15.29 31.72
CA GLY A 11 -16.64 15.61 33.14
C GLY A 11 -16.20 14.39 33.94
N ASP A 12 -16.93 14.08 35.01
CA ASP A 12 -16.64 12.97 35.93
C ASP A 12 -16.76 11.56 35.29
N GLN A 13 -17.40 11.46 34.12
CA GLN A 13 -17.51 10.20 33.38
C GLN A 13 -16.31 9.91 32.47
N TRP A 14 -15.31 10.80 32.46
CA TRP A 14 -14.10 10.62 31.66
C TRP A 14 -13.13 9.64 32.32
N GLU A 15 -12.77 8.59 31.59
CA GLU A 15 -11.73 7.64 32.00
C GLU A 15 -10.38 8.03 31.39
N GLU A 16 -9.41 8.35 32.25
CA GLU A 16 -8.05 8.71 31.84
C GLU A 16 -7.25 7.44 31.48
N ALA A 17 -7.46 6.93 30.26
CA ALA A 17 -6.88 5.67 29.79
C ALA A 17 -5.65 5.85 28.87
N GLY A 18 -5.17 7.08 28.66
CA GLY A 18 -3.97 7.36 27.84
C GLY A 18 -4.10 7.10 26.33
N TYR A 19 -5.29 6.75 25.84
CA TYR A 19 -5.53 6.50 24.42
C TYR A 19 -5.76 7.80 23.63
N VAL A 20 -5.26 7.86 22.39
CA VAL A 20 -5.52 8.99 21.46
C VAL A 20 -6.92 8.89 20.83
N PHE A 21 -7.41 7.66 20.60
CA PHE A 21 -8.73 7.41 20.02
C PHE A 21 -9.64 6.75 21.06
N THR A 22 -10.61 7.51 21.55
CA THR A 22 -11.52 7.07 22.61
C THR A 22 -12.98 7.25 22.20
N THR A 23 -13.86 6.58 22.94
CA THR A 23 -15.26 6.97 23.00
C THR A 23 -15.40 8.35 23.67
N ARG A 24 -16.64 8.85 23.74
CA ARG A 24 -16.94 10.12 24.43
C ARG A 24 -16.57 10.11 25.92
N SER A 25 -16.45 8.92 26.53
CA SER A 25 -16.12 8.75 27.95
C SER A 25 -14.66 8.38 28.21
N GLY A 26 -13.76 8.50 27.22
CA GLY A 26 -12.33 8.18 27.40
C GLY A 26 -11.98 6.68 27.26
N ARG A 27 -12.98 5.81 27.11
CA ARG A 27 -12.77 4.36 26.92
C ARG A 27 -12.21 4.01 25.53
N PRO A 28 -11.50 2.88 25.38
CA PRO A 28 -11.08 2.40 24.07
C PRO A 28 -12.27 2.12 23.15
N ILE A 29 -12.08 2.35 21.85
CA ILE A 29 -13.10 2.06 20.85
C ILE A 29 -13.12 0.56 20.55
N ASP A 30 -14.28 -0.08 20.73
CA ASP A 30 -14.48 -1.47 20.35
C ASP A 30 -14.25 -1.67 18.82
N PRO A 31 -13.48 -2.67 18.39
CA PRO A 31 -13.20 -2.92 16.96
C PRO A 31 -14.45 -3.09 16.09
N ARG A 32 -15.53 -3.67 16.62
CA ARG A 32 -16.81 -3.83 15.90
C ARG A 32 -17.47 -2.47 15.71
N ASN A 33 -17.43 -1.60 16.71
CA ASN A 33 -17.96 -0.24 16.59
C ASN A 33 -17.16 0.59 15.59
N LEU A 34 -15.83 0.44 15.58
CA LEU A 34 -14.98 1.04 14.55
C LEU A 34 -15.37 0.55 13.14
N TYR A 35 -15.52 -0.77 12.96
CA TYR A 35 -15.90 -1.35 11.67
C TYR A 35 -17.30 -0.92 11.22
N ARG A 36 -18.28 -0.84 12.13
CA ARG A 36 -19.61 -0.30 11.85
C ARG A 36 -19.54 1.16 11.39
N SER A 37 -18.72 1.97 12.06
CA SER A 37 -18.51 3.37 11.68
C SER A 37 -17.88 3.49 10.29
N PHE A 38 -16.84 2.71 10.01
CA PHE A 38 -16.20 2.64 8.71
C PHE A 38 -17.18 2.26 7.60
N THR A 39 -17.96 1.19 7.82
CA THR A 39 -18.95 0.69 6.85
C THR A 39 -20.01 1.75 6.56
N ARG A 40 -20.48 2.47 7.59
CA ARG A 40 -21.44 3.56 7.42
C ARG A 40 -20.87 4.66 6.54
N VAL A 41 -19.63 5.11 6.80
CA VAL A 41 -18.96 6.14 6.00
C VAL A 41 -18.79 5.69 4.55
N ALA A 42 -18.34 4.45 4.32
CA ALA A 42 -18.17 3.91 2.96
C ALA A 42 -19.50 3.90 2.18
N LYS A 43 -20.59 3.45 2.83
CA LYS A 43 -21.93 3.46 2.22
C LYS A 43 -22.42 4.87 1.90
N THR A 44 -22.26 5.81 2.83
CA THR A 44 -22.65 7.21 2.61
C THR A 44 -21.85 7.85 1.48
N ALA A 45 -20.59 7.45 1.29
CA ALA A 45 -19.75 7.90 0.18
C ALA A 45 -20.05 7.19 -1.16
N GLY A 46 -21.01 6.26 -1.20
CA GLY A 46 -21.31 5.46 -2.41
C GLY A 46 -20.20 4.47 -2.78
N LEU A 47 -19.28 4.18 -1.87
CA LEU A 47 -18.16 3.29 -2.10
C LEU A 47 -18.51 1.84 -1.74
N ARG A 48 -17.90 0.90 -2.48
CA ARG A 48 -17.95 -0.52 -2.12
C ARG A 48 -17.40 -0.72 -0.71
N VAL A 49 -18.17 -1.38 0.13
CA VAL A 49 -17.74 -1.73 1.49
C VAL A 49 -16.69 -2.83 1.39
N VAL A 50 -15.46 -2.50 1.79
CA VAL A 50 -14.33 -3.43 1.92
C VAL A 50 -14.03 -3.68 3.40
N ARG A 51 -13.14 -4.62 3.70
CA ARG A 51 -12.69 -4.82 5.08
C ARG A 51 -11.77 -3.68 5.49
N LEU A 52 -11.72 -3.36 6.78
CA LEU A 52 -10.87 -2.26 7.27
C LEU A 52 -9.38 -2.50 6.96
N HIS A 53 -8.92 -3.76 6.94
CA HIS A 53 -7.55 -4.10 6.54
C HIS A 53 -7.28 -3.88 5.06
N ASP A 54 -8.30 -3.91 4.19
CA ASP A 54 -8.15 -3.65 2.76
C ASP A 54 -7.72 -2.20 2.51
N ALA A 55 -8.07 -1.26 3.38
CA ALA A 55 -7.55 0.11 3.32
C ALA A 55 -6.03 0.14 3.51
N ARG A 56 -5.51 -0.67 4.43
CA ARG A 56 -4.07 -0.82 4.65
C ARG A 56 -3.37 -1.49 3.47
N HIS A 57 -4.01 -2.50 2.87
CA HIS A 57 -3.53 -3.10 1.62
C HIS A 57 -3.48 -2.08 0.48
N GLY A 58 -4.54 -1.27 0.31
CA GLY A 58 -4.59 -0.21 -0.68
C GLY A 58 -3.47 0.82 -0.49
N CYS A 59 -3.19 1.21 0.76
CA CYS A 59 -2.06 2.09 1.08
C CYS A 59 -0.72 1.47 0.66
N ALA A 60 -0.50 0.17 0.93
CA ALA A 60 0.70 -0.55 0.49
C ALA A 60 0.84 -0.52 -1.04
N THR A 61 -0.24 -0.85 -1.77
CA THR A 61 -0.26 -0.84 -3.23
C THR A 61 0.05 0.54 -3.79
N LEU A 62 -0.53 1.62 -3.22
CA LEU A 62 -0.30 2.99 -3.66
C LEU A 62 1.14 3.43 -3.43
N LEU A 63 1.73 3.12 -2.26
CA LEU A 63 3.12 3.46 -1.97
C LEU A 63 4.09 2.72 -2.89
N THR A 64 3.82 1.44 -3.16
CA THR A 64 4.64 0.66 -4.09
C THR A 64 4.50 1.18 -5.52
N ALA A 65 3.28 1.52 -5.97
CA ALA A 65 3.06 2.11 -7.29
C ALA A 65 3.74 3.48 -7.44
N ALA A 66 3.92 4.22 -6.34
CA ALA A 66 4.69 5.46 -6.29
C ALA A 66 6.22 5.24 -6.26
N GLY A 67 6.70 3.99 -6.37
CA GLY A 67 8.13 3.66 -6.39
C GLY A 67 8.81 3.73 -5.02
N VAL A 68 8.05 3.80 -3.92
CA VAL A 68 8.62 3.82 -2.56
C VAL A 68 9.28 2.47 -2.27
N ALA A 69 10.48 2.50 -1.72
CA ALA A 69 11.25 1.29 -1.44
C ALA A 69 10.53 0.36 -0.42
N PRO A 70 10.65 -0.98 -0.56
CA PRO A 70 9.97 -1.95 0.29
C PRO A 70 10.17 -1.75 1.78
N ARG A 71 11.42 -1.46 2.16
CA ARG A 71 11.77 -1.22 3.55
C ARG A 71 11.02 -0.02 4.13
N VAL A 72 10.88 1.04 3.35
CA VAL A 72 10.18 2.27 3.72
C VAL A 72 8.67 2.02 3.80
N VAL A 73 8.08 1.29 2.85
CA VAL A 73 6.65 0.91 2.92
C VAL A 73 6.35 0.09 4.18
N MET A 74 7.23 -0.86 4.54
CA MET A 74 7.07 -1.66 5.77
C MET A 74 7.17 -0.82 7.03
N GLU A 75 8.06 0.18 7.06
CA GLU A 75 8.22 1.11 8.18
C GLU A 75 7.00 2.03 8.31
N ILE A 76 6.52 2.61 7.20
CA ILE A 76 5.31 3.45 7.16
C ILE A 76 4.09 2.69 7.65
N LEU A 77 3.91 1.46 7.19
CA LEU A 77 2.79 0.65 7.66
C LEU A 77 3.04 0.26 9.12
N GLY A 78 4.28 -0.07 9.50
CA GLY A 78 4.66 -0.49 10.84
C GLY A 78 4.53 -2.01 10.96
N HIS A 79 5.65 -2.71 10.77
CA HIS A 79 5.93 -4.16 10.93
C HIS A 79 4.83 -5.18 10.53
N SER A 80 3.75 -4.76 9.88
CA SER A 80 2.58 -5.62 9.71
C SER A 80 2.80 -6.53 8.53
N ARG A 81 3.10 -7.79 8.86
CA ARG A 81 3.01 -8.93 7.96
C ARG A 81 3.79 -8.74 6.66
N ILE A 82 5.09 -9.02 6.76
CA ILE A 82 6.01 -9.28 5.65
C ILE A 82 5.32 -10.00 4.48
N ALA A 83 4.44 -10.98 4.76
CA ALA A 83 3.70 -11.75 3.76
C ALA A 83 2.85 -10.90 2.77
N VAL A 84 2.23 -9.83 3.25
CA VAL A 84 1.41 -8.95 2.39
C VAL A 84 2.30 -8.11 1.50
N THR A 85 3.31 -7.50 2.12
CA THR A 85 4.28 -6.67 1.43
C THR A 85 4.99 -7.50 0.36
N MET A 86 5.46 -8.71 0.69
CA MET A 86 6.13 -9.60 -0.26
C MET A 86 5.27 -9.99 -1.46
N ASN A 87 3.97 -10.27 -1.30
CA ASN A 87 3.11 -10.58 -2.44
C ASN A 87 2.93 -9.39 -3.38
N ILE A 88 2.74 -8.18 -2.84
CA ILE A 88 2.62 -6.96 -3.66
C ILE A 88 3.96 -6.65 -4.34
N TYR A 89 5.07 -6.81 -3.61
CA TYR A 89 6.40 -6.61 -4.17
C TYR A 89 6.75 -7.63 -5.24
N ALA A 90 6.39 -8.90 -5.07
CA ALA A 90 6.63 -9.92 -6.08
C ALA A 90 6.02 -9.52 -7.43
N HIS A 91 4.79 -9.00 -7.42
CA HIS A 91 4.15 -8.50 -8.63
C HIS A 91 4.87 -7.28 -9.24
N VAL A 92 5.18 -6.25 -8.44
CA VAL A 92 5.83 -5.04 -8.97
C VAL A 92 7.25 -5.30 -9.46
N VAL A 93 8.02 -6.15 -8.76
CA VAL A 93 9.35 -6.57 -9.21
C VAL A 93 9.26 -7.34 -10.52
N GLN A 94 8.27 -8.24 -10.68
CA GLN A 94 8.07 -8.96 -11.94
C GLN A 94 7.75 -8.02 -13.10
N ASP A 95 6.91 -7.01 -12.88
CA ASP A 95 6.56 -6.03 -13.92
C ASP A 95 7.75 -5.15 -14.29
N THR A 96 8.48 -4.66 -13.28
CA THR A 96 9.70 -3.86 -13.48
C THR A 96 10.79 -4.65 -14.19
N GLN A 97 10.95 -5.95 -13.85
CA GLN A 97 11.90 -6.85 -14.53
C GLN A 97 11.51 -7.07 -15.99
N ARG A 98 10.22 -7.27 -16.30
CA ARG A 98 9.74 -7.41 -17.69
C ARG A 98 10.01 -6.15 -18.50
N GLU A 99 9.74 -4.97 -17.93
CA GLU A 99 10.07 -3.70 -18.60
C GLU A 99 11.56 -3.54 -18.83
N ALA A 100 12.40 -3.83 -17.84
CA ALA A 100 13.86 -3.74 -17.96
C ALA A 100 14.40 -4.68 -19.06
N VAL A 101 13.91 -5.92 -19.11
CA VAL A 101 14.26 -6.88 -20.17
C VAL A 101 13.77 -6.42 -21.54
N GLY A 102 12.55 -5.88 -21.63
CA GLY A 102 12.04 -5.30 -22.89
C GLY A 102 12.80 -4.05 -23.34
N HIS A 103 13.36 -3.27 -22.41
CA HIS A 103 14.29 -2.18 -22.72
C HIS A 103 15.64 -2.70 -23.24
N LEU A 104 16.19 -3.73 -22.59
CA LEU A 104 17.43 -4.37 -23.01
C LEU A 104 17.31 -4.98 -24.42
N ASP A 105 16.21 -5.69 -24.69
CA ASP A 105 15.91 -6.27 -26.01
C ASP A 105 15.85 -5.18 -27.10
N ARG A 106 15.14 -4.07 -26.84
CA ARG A 106 15.11 -2.92 -27.74
C ARG A 106 16.48 -2.27 -27.97
N MET A 107 17.34 -2.23 -26.95
CA MET A 107 18.71 -1.73 -27.09
C MET A 107 19.58 -2.66 -27.93
N LEU A 108 19.40 -3.98 -27.78
CA LEU A 108 20.13 -4.99 -28.54
C LEU A 108 19.68 -5.06 -30.00
N GLN A 109 18.38 -4.92 -30.27
CA GLN A 109 17.82 -4.85 -31.63
C GLN A 109 18.23 -3.58 -32.40
N ARG A 110 18.67 -2.53 -31.71
CA ARG A 110 19.20 -1.30 -32.33
C ARG A 110 20.64 -1.40 -32.84
N ARG A 111 21.32 -2.54 -32.71
CA ARG A 111 22.54 -2.80 -33.48
C ARG A 111 22.16 -3.32 -34.86
N PRO A 112 22.33 -2.55 -35.96
CA PRO A 112 22.20 -3.12 -37.30
C PRO A 112 23.23 -4.25 -37.41
N GLY A 113 22.79 -5.34 -38.04
CA GLY A 113 23.52 -6.59 -38.12
C GLY A 113 24.99 -6.38 -38.48
N ARG A 114 25.87 -7.13 -37.81
CA ARG A 114 27.15 -7.49 -38.43
C ARG A 114 26.80 -8.24 -39.71
N GLU A 115 26.81 -7.54 -40.84
CA GLU A 115 26.79 -8.16 -42.15
C GLU A 115 27.93 -9.19 -42.18
N ARG A 116 27.56 -10.44 -42.42
CA ARG A 116 28.51 -11.53 -42.60
C ARG A 116 29.10 -11.34 -44.00
N PRO A 117 30.43 -11.16 -44.15
CA PRO A 117 31.00 -10.94 -45.48
C PRO A 117 30.69 -12.13 -46.40
N PRO A 118 30.40 -11.88 -47.69
CA PRO A 118 30.00 -12.93 -48.62
C PRO A 118 31.12 -13.98 -48.75
N GLN A 119 30.75 -15.24 -48.58
CA GLN A 119 31.66 -16.37 -48.76
C GLN A 119 32.03 -16.49 -50.25
N PRO A 120 33.33 -16.62 -50.60
CA PRO A 120 33.73 -16.81 -51.98
C PRO A 120 33.26 -18.18 -52.46
N ARG A 121 32.55 -18.19 -53.59
CA ARG A 121 32.21 -19.40 -54.32
C ARG A 121 33.47 -19.90 -55.00
N HIS A 122 34.06 -20.98 -54.49
CA HIS A 122 35.08 -21.72 -55.22
C HIS A 122 34.39 -22.53 -56.33
N SER A 123 34.82 -22.27 -57.56
CA SER A 123 34.54 -23.09 -58.75
C SER A 123 35.45 -24.31 -58.79
#